data_AF-A0A0J7KE34-F1
#
_entry.id   AF-A0A0J7KE34-F1
#
_cell.length_a   1.000
_cell.length_b   1.000
_cell.length_c   1.000
_cell.angle_alpha   90.00
_cell.angle_beta   90.00
_cell.angle_gamma   90.00
#
_symmetry.space_group_name_H-M   'P 1'
#
loop_
_entity.id
_entity.type
_entity.pdbx_description
1 polymer ?
#
loop_
_entity_poly.entity_id
_entity_poly.type
_entity_poly.pdbx_seq_one_letter_code
_entity_poly.pdbx_strand_id
1 'polypeptide(L)'
;MQQWQDVHRLSEVSRNQYGFRRQRSICDALRLVRSITSETAEDGGFAILISLDIRSVFNSIPWVVIRRALRRKEFPDYIRRIIDSYLSDRVICCTGKEVKRDQWRLVCLRALYLVPSYGI
;
A
#
# COMPACT_ATOMS: atom_id res chain seq x y z
N MET A 1 -14.46 20.21 7.96
CA MET A 1 -14.85 18.78 7.87
C MET A 1 -13.67 17.95 8.36
N GLN A 2 -13.76 17.40 9.57
CA GLN A 2 -12.70 16.63 10.21
C GLN A 2 -12.67 15.23 9.59
N GLN A 3 -11.53 14.76 9.07
CA GLN A 3 -11.48 13.45 8.43
C GLN A 3 -11.41 12.36 9.50
N TRP A 4 -12.08 11.22 9.28
CA TRP A 4 -12.09 10.09 10.21
C TRP A 4 -10.68 9.65 10.64
N GLN A 5 -9.70 9.72 9.72
CA GLN A 5 -8.30 9.39 9.98
C GLN A 5 -7.59 10.36 10.92
N ASP A 6 -8.00 11.65 10.95
CA ASP A 6 -7.37 12.67 11.81
C ASP A 6 -7.66 12.42 13.30
N VAL A 7 -8.68 11.61 13.60
CA VAL A 7 -9.13 11.31 14.97
C VAL A 7 -8.69 9.92 15.43
N HIS A 8 -8.24 9.06 14.51
CA HIS A 8 -7.88 7.66 14.81
C HIS A 8 -6.37 7.46 14.74
N ARG A 9 -5.71 7.61 15.88
CA ARG A 9 -4.24 7.54 16.04
C ARG A 9 -3.62 6.25 15.49
N LEU A 10 -4.32 5.13 15.62
CA LEU A 10 -3.87 3.83 15.09
C LEU A 10 -3.87 3.78 13.56
N SER A 11 -4.67 4.62 12.91
CA SER A 11 -4.72 4.70 11.45
C SER A 11 -3.62 5.59 10.86
N GLU A 12 -2.92 6.39 11.69
CA GLU A 12 -1.92 7.36 11.26
C GLU A 12 -0.82 6.73 10.39
N VAL A 13 -0.34 7.55 9.45
CA VAL A 13 0.80 7.25 8.58
C VAL A 13 2.02 8.01 9.08
N SER A 14 3.22 7.54 8.73
CA SER A 14 4.47 8.17 9.16
C SER A 14 4.49 9.66 8.81
N ARG A 15 5.08 10.47 9.69
CA ARG A 15 5.37 11.89 9.41
C ARG A 15 6.31 12.08 8.23
N ASN A 16 7.04 11.05 7.79
CA ASN A 16 7.93 11.11 6.63
C ASN A 16 7.32 10.42 5.40
N GLN A 17 6.02 10.11 5.42
CA GLN A 17 5.30 9.64 4.25
C GLN A 17 4.72 10.83 3.48
N TYR A 18 5.19 11.01 2.23
CA TYR A 18 4.80 12.10 1.35
C TYR A 18 3.90 11.65 0.19
N GLY A 19 4.02 10.39 -0.24
CA GLY A 19 3.15 9.81 -1.27
C GLY A 19 1.75 9.48 -0.73
N PHE A 20 0.75 9.62 -1.61
CA PHE A 20 -0.66 9.30 -1.34
C PHE A 20 -1.22 9.98 -0.08
N ARG A 21 -0.75 11.19 0.25
CA ARG A 21 -1.16 11.93 1.44
C ARG A 21 -1.67 13.31 1.06
N ARG A 22 -2.80 13.69 1.63
CA ARG A 22 -3.37 15.03 1.43
C ARG A 22 -2.36 16.08 1.91
N GLN A 23 -2.23 17.17 1.16
CA GLN A 23 -1.34 18.30 1.46
C GLN A 23 0.14 17.92 1.62
N ARG A 24 0.57 16.78 1.07
CA ARG A 24 1.98 16.44 0.94
C ARG A 24 2.30 15.98 -0.47
N SER A 25 3.46 16.38 -0.93
CA SER A 25 3.90 16.15 -2.30
C SER A 25 5.34 15.65 -2.34
N ILE A 26 5.75 15.17 -3.52
CA ILE A 26 7.14 14.82 -3.81
C ILE A 26 8.06 16.04 -3.60
N CYS A 27 7.59 17.26 -3.92
CA CYS A 27 8.34 18.48 -3.67
C CYS A 27 8.67 18.68 -2.18
N ASP A 28 7.74 18.34 -1.28
CA ASP A 28 7.97 18.45 0.16
C ASP A 28 8.99 17.42 0.65
N ALA A 29 8.99 16.22 0.06
CA ALA A 29 10.00 15.20 0.34
C ALA A 29 11.40 15.69 -0.11
N LEU A 30 11.49 16.23 -1.33
CA LEU A 30 12.76 16.75 -1.88
C LEU A 30 13.29 17.93 -1.08
N ARG A 31 12.41 18.83 -0.60
CA ARG A 31 12.81 19.92 0.28
C ARG A 31 13.40 19.41 1.59
N LEU A 32 12.79 18.40 2.22
CA LEU A 32 13.32 17.80 3.44
C LEU A 32 14.69 17.15 3.21
N VAL A 33 14.84 16.36 2.14
CA VAL A 33 16.13 15.74 1.83
C VAL A 33 17.20 16.81 1.61
N ARG A 34 16.86 17.86 0.87
CA ARG A 34 17.76 18.99 0.63
C ARG A 34 18.17 19.68 1.93
N SER A 35 17.24 19.97 2.85
CA SER A 35 17.57 20.64 4.11
C SER A 35 18.55 19.79 4.93
N ILE A 36 18.28 18.50 5.09
CA ILE A 36 19.15 17.57 5.82
C ILE A 36 20.56 17.53 5.19
N THR A 37 20.64 17.44 3.86
CA THR A 37 21.94 17.41 3.17
C THR A 37 22.70 18.73 3.26
N SER A 38 22.00 19.88 3.22
CA SER A 38 22.61 21.20 3.33
C SER A 38 23.14 21.45 4.74
N GLU A 39 22.35 21.15 5.77
CA GLU A 39 22.78 21.24 7.18
C GLU A 39 24.03 20.39 7.43
N THR A 40 24.03 19.14 6.94
CA THR A 40 25.20 18.25 7.10
C THR A 40 26.45 18.77 6.38
N ALA A 41 26.28 19.39 5.21
CA ALA A 41 27.40 19.93 4.43
C ALA A 41 27.98 21.22 5.04
N GLU A 42 27.12 22.08 5.61
CA GLU A 42 27.54 23.29 6.32
C GLU A 42 28.37 22.96 7.56
N ASP A 43 28.05 21.87 8.24
CA ASP A 43 28.82 21.34 9.38
C ASP A 43 30.11 20.60 8.98
N GLY A 44 30.48 20.61 7.70
CA GLY A 44 31.66 19.91 7.16
C GLY A 44 31.53 18.38 7.14
N GLY A 45 30.31 17.86 7.32
CA GLY A 45 30.00 16.44 7.33
C GLY A 45 29.72 15.87 5.93
N PHE A 46 29.49 14.56 5.89
CA PHE A 46 29.11 13.83 4.68
C PHE A 46 27.71 13.24 4.82
N ALA A 47 26.86 13.45 3.82
CA ALA A 47 25.52 12.87 3.75
C ALA A 47 25.50 11.67 2.79
N ILE A 48 24.89 10.56 3.22
CA ILE A 48 24.71 9.35 2.40
C ILE A 48 23.21 9.12 2.20
N LEU A 49 22.78 8.99 0.94
CA LEU A 49 21.41 8.64 0.58
C LEU A 49 21.32 7.17 0.18
N ILE A 50 20.44 6.43 0.83
CA ILE A 50 20.12 5.04 0.48
C ILE A 50 18.72 5.01 -0.13
N SER A 51 18.63 4.59 -1.40
CA SER A 51 17.36 4.43 -2.11
C SER A 51 16.94 2.96 -2.14
N LEU A 52 15.67 2.69 -1.81
CA LEU A 52 15.05 1.36 -1.88
C LEU A 52 13.82 1.44 -2.78
N ASP A 53 13.80 0.61 -3.82
CA ASP A 53 12.65 0.44 -4.70
C ASP A 53 12.14 -1.01 -4.62
N ILE A 54 10.83 -1.17 -4.41
CA ILE A 54 10.20 -2.49 -4.29
C ILE A 54 9.53 -2.81 -5.63
N ARG A 55 9.98 -3.89 -6.27
CA ARG A 55 9.41 -4.33 -7.54
C ARG A 55 7.93 -4.71 -7.40
N SER A 56 7.07 -4.06 -8.19
CA SER A 56 5.66 -4.45 -8.38
C SER A 56 4.86 -4.62 -7.08
N VAL A 57 4.98 -3.65 -6.17
CA VAL A 57 4.32 -3.65 -4.85
C VAL A 57 2.84 -4.02 -4.93
N PHE A 58 2.11 -3.42 -5.88
CA PHE A 58 0.67 -3.63 -5.99
C PHE A 58 0.27 -5.06 -6.39
N ASN A 59 1.11 -5.75 -7.17
CA ASN A 59 0.84 -7.12 -7.60
C ASN A 59 1.33 -8.16 -6.59
N SER A 60 2.25 -7.78 -5.71
CA SER A 60 3.00 -8.72 -4.86
C SER A 60 2.54 -8.75 -3.41
N ILE A 61 1.74 -7.78 -2.96
CA ILE A 61 1.25 -7.74 -1.57
C ILE A 61 0.15 -8.80 -1.37
N PRO A 62 0.29 -9.72 -0.38
CA PRO A 62 -0.79 -10.64 -0.05
C PRO A 62 -2.00 -9.91 0.55
N TRP A 63 -3.19 -10.19 0.03
CA TRP A 63 -4.45 -9.59 0.45
C TRP A 63 -4.76 -9.82 1.95
N VAL A 64 -4.32 -10.96 2.50
CA VAL A 64 -4.41 -11.25 3.95
C VAL A 64 -3.65 -10.21 4.78
N VAL A 65 -2.51 -9.73 4.28
CA VAL A 65 -1.72 -8.68 4.95
C VAL A 65 -2.48 -7.35 4.93
N ILE A 66 -3.09 -6.98 3.81
CA ILE A 66 -3.93 -5.77 3.69
C ILE A 66 -5.11 -5.86 4.68
N ARG A 67 -5.84 -6.98 4.68
CA ARG A 67 -6.97 -7.21 5.62
C ARG A 67 -6.54 -7.10 7.07
N ARG A 68 -5.40 -7.71 7.43
CA ARG A 68 -4.87 -7.68 8.80
C ARG A 68 -4.46 -6.26 9.20
N ALA A 69 -3.87 -5.50 8.29
CA ALA A 69 -3.49 -4.11 8.53
C ALA A 69 -4.72 -3.23 8.77
N LEU A 70 -5.77 -3.37 7.95
CA LEU A 70 -7.02 -2.60 8.13
C LEU A 70 -7.71 -2.89 9.47
N ARG A 71 -7.70 -4.16 9.91
CA ARG A 71 -8.23 -4.53 11.24
C ARG A 71 -7.39 -3.94 12.38
N ARG A 72 -6.06 -4.09 12.30
CA ARG A 72 -5.14 -3.55 13.33
C ARG A 72 -5.20 -2.03 13.46
N LYS A 73 -5.47 -1.34 12.35
CA LYS A 73 -5.63 0.12 12.29
C LYS A 73 -7.06 0.59 12.58
N GLU A 74 -7.95 -0.33 12.99
CA GLU A 74 -9.33 -0.04 13.38
C GLU A 74 -10.16 0.70 12.34
N PHE A 75 -9.91 0.47 11.03
CA PHE A 75 -10.75 1.02 9.98
C PHE A 75 -12.21 0.59 10.17
N PRO A 76 -13.22 1.40 9.81
CA PRO A 76 -14.62 1.02 10.00
C PRO A 76 -14.98 -0.26 9.24
N ASP A 77 -15.89 -1.07 9.79
CA ASP A 77 -16.30 -2.35 9.19
C ASP A 77 -16.77 -2.19 7.74
N TYR A 78 -17.51 -1.12 7.44
CA TYR A 78 -18.02 -0.87 6.10
C TYR A 78 -16.88 -0.65 5.08
N ILE A 79 -15.80 0.06 5.46
CA ILE A 79 -14.62 0.24 4.60
C ILE A 79 -13.93 -1.10 4.39
N ARG A 80 -13.78 -1.90 5.44
CA ARG A 80 -13.16 -3.24 5.33
C ARG A 80 -13.94 -4.13 4.36
N ARG A 81 -15.27 -4.09 4.41
CA ARG A 81 -16.15 -4.82 3.47
C ARG A 81 -16.03 -4.35 2.02
N ILE A 82 -15.98 -3.03 1.79
CA ILE A 82 -15.78 -2.45 0.45
C ILE A 82 -14.44 -2.91 -0.13
N ILE A 83 -13.38 -2.82 0.67
CA ILE A 83 -12.06 -3.27 0.27
C ILE A 83 -12.08 -4.78 0.00
N ASP A 84 -12.64 -5.61 0.89
CA ASP A 84 -12.72 -7.05 0.68
C ASP A 84 -13.46 -7.43 -0.62
N SER A 85 -14.55 -6.74 -0.95
CA SER A 85 -15.26 -6.93 -2.22
C SER A 85 -14.40 -6.51 -3.42
N TYR A 86 -13.77 -5.33 -3.38
CA TYR A 86 -12.85 -4.85 -4.42
C TYR A 86 -11.63 -5.76 -4.61
N LEU A 87 -11.28 -6.47 -3.54
CA LEU A 87 -10.14 -7.35 -3.47
C LEU A 87 -10.47 -8.83 -3.80
N SER A 88 -11.73 -9.15 -4.06
CA SER A 88 -12.16 -10.50 -4.43
C SER A 88 -12.18 -10.67 -5.95
N ASP A 89 -11.84 -11.88 -6.44
CA ASP A 89 -12.00 -12.31 -7.83
C ASP A 89 -11.35 -11.46 -8.93
N ARG A 90 -10.30 -10.70 -8.59
CA ARG A 90 -9.58 -9.92 -9.61
C ARG A 90 -8.71 -10.77 -10.50
N VAL A 91 -9.01 -10.71 -11.79
CA VAL A 91 -8.18 -11.22 -12.88
C VAL A 91 -7.76 -10.03 -13.74
N ILE A 92 -6.46 -9.88 -13.98
CA ILE A 92 -5.93 -8.91 -14.93
C ILE A 92 -5.74 -9.66 -16.26
N CYS A 93 -6.52 -9.30 -17.27
CA CYS A 93 -6.37 -9.84 -18.61
C CYS A 93 -5.53 -8.88 -19.46
N CYS A 94 -4.31 -9.27 -19.82
CA CYS A 94 -3.49 -8.52 -20.77
C CYS A 94 -3.82 -8.98 -22.20
N THR A 95 -4.49 -8.14 -22.99
CA THR A 95 -4.68 -8.41 -24.44
C THR A 95 -3.54 -7.80 -25.23
N GLY A 96 -2.42 -8.52 -25.34
CA GLY A 96 -1.33 -8.22 -26.27
C GLY A 96 -1.45 -9.03 -27.55
N LYS A 97 -1.33 -8.39 -28.72
CA LYS A 97 -1.12 -9.11 -29.99
C LYS A 97 0.18 -9.92 -29.86
N GLU A 98 0.08 -11.24 -30.03
CA GLU A 98 1.17 -12.23 -29.97
C GLU A 98 1.93 -12.37 -28.64
N VAL A 99 1.21 -12.59 -27.55
CA VAL A 99 1.76 -13.35 -26.43
C VAL A 99 0.92 -14.61 -26.30
N LYS A 100 1.57 -15.78 -26.35
CA LYS A 100 0.95 -17.08 -26.03
C LYS A 100 0.09 -16.91 -24.77
N ARG A 101 -1.11 -17.48 -24.77
CA ARG A 101 -2.08 -17.45 -23.66
C ARG A 101 -1.50 -18.14 -22.41
N ASP A 102 -0.51 -17.54 -21.78
CA ASP A 102 -0.07 -17.93 -20.46
C ASP A 102 -0.89 -17.10 -19.49
N GLN A 103 -1.98 -17.72 -19.04
CA GLN A 103 -2.86 -17.18 -18.03
C GLN A 103 -2.10 -17.17 -16.70
N TRP A 104 -1.40 -16.08 -16.40
CA TRP A 104 -0.91 -15.83 -15.05
C TRP A 104 -2.13 -15.55 -14.17
N ARG A 105 -2.73 -16.61 -13.60
CA ARG A 105 -3.48 -16.44 -12.36
C ARG A 105 -2.49 -15.78 -11.42
N LEU A 106 -2.80 -14.58 -10.93
CA LEU A 106 -2.20 -14.09 -9.70
C LEU A 106 -2.50 -15.17 -8.68
N VAL A 107 -1.57 -16.12 -8.49
CA VAL A 107 -1.63 -17.10 -7.42
C VAL A 107 -1.32 -16.31 -6.16
N CYS A 108 -2.28 -15.47 -5.77
CA CYS A 108 -2.54 -15.39 -4.36
C CYS A 108 -3.02 -16.80 -4.00
N LEU A 109 -2.15 -17.53 -3.29
CA LEU A 109 -2.50 -18.78 -2.62
C LEU A 109 -3.94 -18.65 -2.16
N ARG A 110 -4.82 -19.37 -2.85
CA ARG A 110 -6.22 -19.58 -2.52
C ARG A 110 -6.18 -19.88 -1.04
N ALA A 111 -6.56 -18.89 -0.23
CA ALA A 111 -6.75 -19.13 1.18
C ALA A 111 -7.83 -20.21 1.20
N LEU A 112 -7.41 -21.44 1.55
CA LEU A 112 -8.30 -22.54 1.89
C LEU A 112 -9.15 -22.06 3.06
N TYR A 113 -10.22 -21.34 2.76
CA TYR A 113 -11.40 -21.34 3.58
C TYR A 113 -12.32 -22.35 2.91
N LEU A 114 -12.27 -23.57 3.45
CA LEU A 114 -13.43 -24.46 3.45
C LEU A 114 -14.63 -23.61 3.88
N VAL A 115 -15.47 -23.24 2.92
CA VAL A 115 -16.84 -22.82 3.21
C VAL A 115 -17.57 -24.14 3.51
N PRO A 116 -18.10 -24.36 4.72
CA PRO A 116 -18.96 -25.51 4.96
C PRO A 116 -20.20 -25.33 4.10
N SER A 117 -20.51 -26.32 3.27
CA SER A 117 -21.81 -26.46 2.64
C SER A 117 -22.87 -26.57 3.74
N TYR A 118 -23.58 -25.48 4.01
CA TYR A 118 -24.89 -25.57 4.64
C TYR A 118 -25.88 -25.80 3.51
N GLY A 119 -26.26 -27.07 3.34
CA GLY A 119 -27.51 -27.42 2.69
C GLY A 119 -28.65 -27.15 3.67
N ILE A 120 -29.64 -26.39 3.20
CA ILE A 120 -31.07 -26.68 3.27
C ILE A 120 -31.67 -26.12 1.98
#